data_AF-A0A378IG42-F1
#
_entry.id   AF-A0A378IG42-F1
#
_cell.length_a   1.000
_cell.length_b   1.000
_cell.length_c   1.000
_cell.angle_alpha   90.00
_cell.angle_beta   90.00
_cell.angle_gamma   90.00
#
_symmetry.space_group_name_H-M   'P 1'
#
loop_
_entity.id
_entity.type
_entity.pdbx_description
1 polymer ?
#
loop_
_entity_poly.entity_id
_entity_poly.type
_entity_poly.pdbx_seq_one_letter_code
_entity_poly.pdbx_strand_id
1 'polypeptide(L)'
;MPRPFNAQELQKCLDAIVKIPISEVKYYLLLALNSIKKADANQYQDFLKELTHLSIQLIRFLRPENATLPHRLLHEINQSYQKLREFSKTNTKAVVVGYAIINLGSTLLSIFTGVLGGLVGSIAGLIRSVWDLNNPLSYLKDGALTGFAFGAAIGFRAPKKLFKNELTRQLKFCIDRFEECLLDMHEHKVKPFSYYKKQVKTRLLKECFDNNKESYKKFLRAMQTFQIAALNAQFVSKNLEGYLGHHACIILSLPNQNKPELIEFSLGESDVITRRLTQHEERKVTGEKIVDMMAFHQQLQETQSCTYNYIFTKMKAGENDCFRYIEKILLCTGQKTTKLQRFNGSENWIGKNIIGFFVEKLSPFKQNVFENEPFSKQDISQRKLSF
;
A
#
# COMPACT_ATOMS: atom_id res chain seq x y z
N MET A 1 -12.53 25.61 18.87
CA MET A 1 -11.60 25.30 17.77
C MET A 1 -10.66 24.20 18.24
N PRO A 2 -10.28 23.22 17.39
CA PRO A 2 -9.36 22.15 17.78
C PRO A 2 -8.00 22.74 18.17
N ARG A 3 -7.40 22.27 19.27
CA ARG A 3 -6.04 22.67 19.66
C ARG A 3 -5.04 21.97 18.74
N PRO A 4 -4.09 22.68 18.11
CA PRO A 4 -3.05 22.02 17.33
C PRO A 4 -2.08 21.26 18.24
N PHE A 5 -1.48 20.19 17.70
CA PHE A 5 -0.37 19.50 18.36
C PHE A 5 0.89 20.37 18.41
N ASN A 6 1.74 20.12 19.41
CA ASN A 6 3.08 20.68 19.41
C ASN A 6 3.90 20.05 18.26
N ALA A 7 4.50 20.90 17.41
CA ALA A 7 5.29 20.46 16.27
C ALA A 7 6.47 19.55 16.66
N GLN A 8 7.11 19.80 17.80
CA GLN A 8 8.22 18.97 18.30
C GLN A 8 7.75 17.57 18.71
N GLU A 9 6.54 17.43 19.25
CA GLU A 9 5.98 16.12 19.61
C GLU A 9 5.62 15.29 18.38
N LEU A 10 5.04 15.93 17.36
CA LEU A 10 4.79 15.29 16.06
C LEU A 10 6.11 14.85 15.41
N GLN A 11 7.13 15.71 15.41
CA GLN A 11 8.45 15.39 14.86
C GLN A 11 9.11 14.24 15.63
N LYS A 12 9.05 14.24 16.97
CA LYS A 12 9.57 13.15 17.81
C LYS A 12 8.92 11.81 17.46
N CYS A 13 7.60 11.80 17.24
CA CYS A 13 6.88 10.61 16.81
C CYS A 13 7.34 10.14 15.42
N LEU A 14 7.42 11.07 14.46
CA LEU A 14 7.90 10.79 13.10
C LEU A 14 9.32 10.20 13.11
N ASP A 15 10.24 10.79 13.88
CA ASP A 15 11.62 10.32 14.01
C ASP A 15 11.69 8.91 14.61
N ALA A 16 10.79 8.57 15.55
CA ALA A 16 10.68 7.23 16.09
C ALA A 16 10.19 6.24 15.01
N ILE A 17 9.15 6.59 14.26
CA ILE A 17 8.60 5.74 13.19
C ILE A 17 9.62 5.51 12.07
N VAL A 18 10.37 6.55 11.66
CA VAL A 18 11.37 6.45 10.57
C VAL A 18 12.50 5.48 10.94
N LYS A 19 12.86 5.39 12.22
CA LYS A 19 13.89 4.48 12.75
C LYS A 19 13.46 3.01 12.79
N ILE A 20 12.15 2.73 12.69
CA ILE A 20 11.64 1.35 12.62
C ILE A 20 12.29 0.65 11.40
N PRO A 21 12.78 -0.58 11.55
CA PRO A 21 13.28 -1.40 10.44
C PRO A 21 12.25 -1.54 9.31
N ILE A 22 12.73 -1.86 8.11
CA ILE A 22 11.88 -2.07 6.93
C ILE A 22 10.83 -3.14 7.28
N SER A 23 9.57 -2.72 7.28
CA SER A 23 8.42 -3.53 7.66
C SER A 23 7.15 -2.82 7.21
N GLU A 24 6.07 -3.57 7.01
CA GLU A 24 4.78 -2.98 6.66
C GLU A 24 4.18 -2.16 7.81
N VAL A 25 4.42 -2.55 9.05
CA VAL A 25 3.99 -1.82 10.26
C VAL A 25 4.35 -0.35 10.19
N LYS A 26 5.57 -0.02 9.73
CA LYS A 26 6.04 1.36 9.58
C LYS A 26 5.09 2.20 8.72
N TYR A 27 4.55 1.65 7.63
CA TYR A 27 3.61 2.33 6.75
C TYR A 27 2.31 2.73 7.47
N TYR A 28 1.72 1.80 8.24
CA TYR A 28 0.46 2.08 8.94
C TYR A 28 0.63 3.03 10.12
N LEU A 29 1.79 3.02 10.79
CA LEU A 29 2.11 4.01 11.83
C LEU A 29 2.27 5.42 11.23
N LEU A 30 2.90 5.53 10.05
CA LEU A 30 2.97 6.81 9.31
C LEU A 30 1.57 7.30 8.92
N LEU A 31 0.68 6.41 8.45
CA LEU A 31 -0.72 6.77 8.16
C LEU A 31 -1.47 7.22 9.43
N ALA A 32 -1.27 6.53 10.56
CA ALA A 32 -1.91 6.89 11.83
C ALA A 32 -1.49 8.30 12.29
N LEU A 33 -0.18 8.58 12.27
CA LEU A 33 0.36 9.92 12.57
C LEU A 33 -0.23 10.98 11.63
N ASN A 34 -0.28 10.69 10.33
CA ASN A 34 -0.85 11.60 9.33
C ASN A 34 -2.34 11.86 9.53
N SER A 35 -3.07 10.89 10.07
CA SER A 35 -4.51 11.02 10.37
C SER A 35 -4.74 11.99 11.52
N ILE A 36 -3.93 11.89 12.58
CA ILE A 36 -4.12 12.70 13.79
C ILE A 36 -3.50 14.10 13.72
N LYS A 37 -2.57 14.39 12.80
CA LYS A 37 -1.82 15.67 12.82
C LYS A 37 -2.68 16.93 12.75
N LYS A 38 -3.89 16.83 12.19
CA LYS A 38 -4.89 17.93 12.12
C LYS A 38 -6.05 17.77 13.10
N ALA A 39 -6.03 16.74 13.94
CA ALA A 39 -7.06 16.49 14.95
C ALA A 39 -6.87 17.40 16.17
N ASP A 40 -7.86 17.43 17.05
CA ASP A 40 -7.76 18.14 18.31
C ASP A 40 -6.75 17.45 19.24
N ALA A 41 -5.65 18.13 19.53
CA ALA A 41 -4.60 17.62 20.40
C ALA A 41 -5.10 17.32 21.81
N ASN A 42 -6.14 18.01 22.32
CA ASN A 42 -6.71 17.68 23.63
C ASN A 42 -7.33 16.28 23.65
N GLN A 43 -7.82 15.79 22.51
CA GLN A 43 -8.45 14.48 22.40
C GLN A 43 -7.44 13.37 22.09
N TYR A 44 -6.38 13.67 21.34
CA TYR A 44 -5.47 12.67 20.77
C TYR A 44 -4.03 12.76 21.27
N GLN A 45 -3.74 13.56 22.31
CA GLN A 45 -2.40 13.65 22.90
C GLN A 45 -1.88 12.30 23.38
N ASP A 46 -2.71 11.53 24.09
CA ASP A 46 -2.29 10.25 24.65
C ASP A 46 -2.13 9.19 23.55
N PHE A 47 -2.93 9.28 22.48
CA PHE A 47 -2.71 8.49 21.27
C PHE A 47 -1.33 8.77 20.66
N LEU A 48 -0.94 10.04 20.50
CA LEU A 48 0.38 10.42 19.96
C LEU A 48 1.54 9.92 20.83
N LYS A 49 1.41 10.05 22.15
CA LYS A 49 2.40 9.55 23.11
C LYS A 49 2.55 8.03 23.01
N GLU A 50 1.44 7.30 22.99
CA GLU A 50 1.45 5.85 22.88
C GLU A 50 1.97 5.39 21.51
N LEU A 51 1.64 6.09 20.42
CA LEU A 51 2.16 5.80 19.08
C LEU A 51 3.69 5.94 19.03
N THR A 52 4.21 6.95 19.73
CA THR A 52 5.66 7.15 19.89
C THR A 52 6.29 6.02 20.71
N HIS A 53 5.65 5.64 21.82
CA HIS A 53 6.13 4.57 22.69
C HIS A 53 6.18 3.21 21.97
N LEU A 54 5.09 2.85 21.29
CA LEU A 54 5.00 1.65 20.47
C LEU A 54 6.10 1.63 19.39
N SER A 55 6.32 2.75 18.70
CA SER A 55 7.36 2.86 17.67
C SER A 55 8.75 2.53 18.22
N ILE A 56 9.06 2.94 19.45
CA ILE A 56 10.32 2.63 20.13
C ILE A 56 10.43 1.13 20.45
N GLN A 57 9.35 0.50 20.92
CA GLN A 57 9.33 -0.94 21.18
C GLN A 57 9.52 -1.76 19.89
N LEU A 58 8.88 -1.35 18.80
CA LEU A 58 9.00 -2.01 17.50
C LEU A 58 10.42 -1.96 16.93
N ILE A 59 11.19 -0.90 17.20
CA ILE A 59 12.61 -0.85 16.82
C ILE A 59 13.38 -2.00 17.45
N ARG A 60 13.15 -2.25 18.76
CA ARG A 60 13.81 -3.34 19.51
C ARG A 60 13.33 -4.71 19.04
N PHE A 61 12.03 -4.83 18.75
CA PHE A 61 11.44 -6.09 18.30
C PHE A 61 11.93 -6.50 16.92
N LEU A 62 11.99 -5.57 15.97
CA LEU A 62 12.38 -5.85 14.59
C LEU A 62 13.91 -5.85 14.37
N ARG A 63 14.70 -5.44 15.37
CA ARG A 63 16.16 -5.63 15.43
C ARG A 63 16.50 -6.37 16.71
N PRO A 64 16.22 -7.67 16.80
CA PRO A 64 16.56 -8.41 18.00
C PRO A 64 18.09 -8.40 18.15
N GLU A 65 18.57 -7.90 19.30
CA GLU A 65 20.00 -7.94 19.67
C GLU A 65 20.47 -9.38 19.95
N ASN A 66 19.53 -10.27 20.27
CA ASN A 66 19.75 -11.68 20.62
C ASN A 66 18.99 -12.61 19.68
N ALA A 67 19.42 -13.87 19.57
CA ALA A 67 18.80 -14.87 18.69
C ALA A 67 17.33 -15.21 19.04
N THR A 68 16.88 -14.87 20.26
CA THR A 68 15.52 -15.10 20.75
C THR A 68 14.84 -13.78 21.12
N LEU A 69 13.61 -13.61 20.63
CA LEU A 69 12.75 -12.47 20.95
C LEU A 69 12.21 -12.59 22.37
N PRO A 70 12.39 -11.59 23.25
CA PRO A 70 11.85 -11.66 24.59
C PRO A 70 10.31 -11.68 24.56
N HIS A 71 9.68 -12.72 25.11
CA HIS A 71 8.20 -12.80 25.22
C HIS A 71 7.59 -11.55 25.88
N ARG A 72 8.32 -10.94 26.82
CA ARG A 72 7.94 -9.67 27.46
C ARG A 72 7.75 -8.53 26.46
N LEU A 73 8.61 -8.43 25.43
CA LEU A 73 8.54 -7.37 24.44
C LEU A 73 7.29 -7.51 23.54
N LEU A 74 6.92 -8.74 23.19
CA LEU A 74 5.68 -9.00 22.47
C LEU A 74 4.45 -8.63 23.31
N HIS A 75 4.48 -8.96 24.60
CA HIS A 75 3.41 -8.57 25.53
C HIS A 75 3.30 -7.03 25.66
N GLU A 76 4.43 -6.33 25.78
CA GLU A 76 4.49 -4.87 25.82
C GLU A 76 3.93 -4.23 24.54
N ILE A 77 4.28 -4.77 23.36
CA ILE A 77 3.73 -4.33 22.07
C ILE A 77 2.21 -4.53 22.03
N ASN A 78 1.72 -5.68 22.49
CA ASN A 78 0.29 -5.96 22.56
C ASN A 78 -0.44 -5.04 23.54
N GLN A 79 0.18 -4.67 24.67
CA GLN A 79 -0.40 -3.70 25.60
C GLN A 79 -0.49 -2.30 24.95
N SER A 80 0.58 -1.85 24.29
CA SER A 80 0.59 -0.58 23.55
C SER A 80 -0.44 -0.56 22.43
N TYR A 81 -0.61 -1.68 21.73
CA TYR A 81 -1.68 -1.87 20.75
C TYR A 81 -3.07 -1.64 21.37
N GLN A 82 -3.38 -2.29 22.49
CA GLN A 82 -4.69 -2.15 23.13
C GLN A 82 -4.93 -0.71 23.62
N LYS A 83 -3.89 -0.01 24.11
CA LYS A 83 -4.00 1.41 24.46
C LYS A 83 -4.30 2.30 23.25
N LEU A 84 -3.64 2.09 22.11
CA LEU A 84 -3.98 2.83 20.87
C LEU A 84 -5.42 2.57 20.44
N ARG A 85 -5.87 1.33 20.58
CA ARG A 85 -7.25 0.92 20.31
C ARG A 85 -8.25 1.64 21.22
N GLU A 86 -7.92 1.81 22.50
CA GLU A 86 -8.71 2.57 23.47
C GLU A 86 -8.70 4.08 23.17
N PHE A 87 -7.52 4.70 23.04
CA PHE A 87 -7.37 6.14 22.80
C PHE A 87 -7.97 6.61 21.48
N SER A 88 -7.98 5.76 20.45
CA SER A 88 -8.65 6.06 19.19
C SER A 88 -10.19 6.10 19.31
N LYS A 89 -10.76 5.61 20.43
CA LYS A 89 -12.20 5.44 20.68
C LYS A 89 -12.92 4.60 19.61
N THR A 90 -12.16 3.88 18.77
CA THR A 90 -12.67 3.09 17.65
C THR A 90 -13.44 1.85 18.08
N ASN A 91 -13.33 1.46 19.36
CA ASN A 91 -13.95 0.26 19.93
C ASN A 91 -14.92 0.53 21.08
N THR A 92 -15.38 1.77 21.25
CA THR A 92 -16.50 2.05 22.16
C THR A 92 -17.75 1.30 21.71
N LYS A 93 -18.60 0.83 22.65
CA LYS A 93 -19.81 0.05 22.32
C LYS A 93 -20.69 0.74 21.27
N ALA A 94 -20.87 2.05 21.38
CA ALA A 94 -21.63 2.85 20.41
C ALA A 94 -21.01 2.80 19.00
N VAL A 95 -19.69 2.93 18.88
CA VAL A 95 -18.98 2.84 17.60
C VAL A 95 -19.04 1.42 17.05
N VAL A 96 -18.84 0.40 17.87
CA VAL A 96 -18.87 -1.01 17.44
C VAL A 96 -20.26 -1.39 16.92
N VAL A 97 -21.31 -1.11 17.69
CA VAL A 97 -22.70 -1.41 17.30
C VAL A 97 -23.10 -0.58 16.08
N GLY A 98 -22.83 0.73 16.09
CA GLY A 98 -23.12 1.59 14.95
C GLY A 98 -22.39 1.13 13.68
N TYR A 99 -21.12 0.72 13.79
CA TYR A 99 -20.36 0.22 12.65
C TYR A 99 -20.85 -1.15 12.18
N ALA A 100 -21.33 -2.01 13.09
CA ALA A 100 -21.93 -3.29 12.74
C ALA A 100 -23.23 -3.09 11.93
N ILE A 101 -24.11 -2.20 12.38
CA ILE A 101 -25.34 -1.83 11.65
C ILE A 101 -25.00 -1.23 10.28
N ILE A 102 -24.08 -0.27 10.23
CA ILE A 102 -23.63 0.33 8.97
C ILE A 102 -23.01 -0.74 8.07
N ASN A 103 -22.22 -1.67 8.60
CA ASN A 103 -21.63 -2.74 7.81
C ASN A 103 -22.70 -3.68 7.23
N LEU A 104 -23.71 -4.07 8.02
CA LEU A 104 -24.83 -4.89 7.54
C LEU A 104 -25.58 -4.17 6.41
N GLY A 105 -25.98 -2.92 6.62
CA GLY A 105 -26.63 -2.11 5.58
C GLY A 105 -25.74 -1.90 4.36
N SER A 106 -24.44 -1.69 4.55
CA SER A 106 -23.47 -1.57 3.46
C SER A 106 -23.33 -2.87 2.66
N THR A 107 -23.37 -4.03 3.31
CA THR A 107 -23.32 -5.34 2.63
C THR A 107 -24.57 -5.56 1.80
N LEU A 108 -25.77 -5.28 2.34
CA LEU A 108 -27.01 -5.37 1.58
C LEU A 108 -27.01 -4.41 0.38
N LEU A 109 -26.60 -3.16 0.60
CA LEU A 109 -26.48 -2.18 -0.48
C LEU A 109 -25.45 -2.61 -1.52
N SER A 110 -24.31 -3.16 -1.11
CA SER A 110 -23.27 -3.70 -2.00
C SER A 110 -23.81 -4.79 -2.93
N ILE A 111 -24.68 -5.67 -2.45
CA ILE A 111 -25.29 -6.70 -3.30
C ILE A 111 -26.19 -6.03 -4.34
N PHE A 112 -27.08 -5.14 -3.89
CA PHE A 112 -28.02 -4.44 -4.78
C PHE A 112 -27.32 -3.59 -5.84
N THR A 113 -26.37 -2.73 -5.43
CA THR A 113 -25.60 -1.89 -6.35
C THR A 113 -24.64 -2.70 -7.20
N GLY A 114 -24.17 -3.85 -6.73
CA GLY A 114 -23.41 -4.82 -7.52
C GLY A 114 -24.25 -5.37 -8.67
N VAL A 115 -25.46 -5.86 -8.41
CA VAL A 115 -26.37 -6.36 -9.46
C VAL A 115 -26.68 -5.26 -10.49
N LEU A 116 -27.08 -4.07 -10.03
CA LEU A 116 -27.33 -2.93 -10.91
C LEU A 116 -26.10 -2.54 -11.73
N GLY A 117 -24.92 -2.48 -11.08
CA GLY A 117 -23.66 -2.19 -11.73
C GLY A 117 -23.31 -3.23 -12.80
N GLY A 118 -23.56 -4.51 -12.55
CA GLY A 118 -23.38 -5.60 -13.50
C GLY A 118 -24.30 -5.48 -14.73
N LEU A 119 -25.56 -5.10 -14.53
CA LEU A 119 -26.49 -4.83 -15.64
C LEU A 119 -26.03 -3.65 -16.50
N VAL A 120 -25.72 -2.51 -15.88
CA VAL A 120 -25.22 -1.31 -16.59
C VAL A 120 -23.91 -1.62 -17.31
N GLY A 121 -22.99 -2.34 -16.65
CA GLY A 121 -21.73 -2.77 -17.22
C GLY A 121 -21.91 -3.70 -18.42
N SER A 122 -22.88 -4.63 -18.35
CA SER A 122 -23.20 -5.53 -19.46
C SER A 122 -23.69 -4.77 -20.69
N ILE A 123 -24.62 -3.82 -20.49
CA ILE A 123 -25.14 -2.95 -21.56
C ILE A 123 -24.00 -2.12 -22.17
N ALA A 124 -23.17 -1.49 -21.33
CA ALA A 124 -22.03 -0.71 -21.80
C ALA A 124 -21.02 -1.56 -22.58
N GLY A 125 -20.76 -2.79 -22.12
CA GLY A 125 -19.93 -3.76 -22.83
C GLY A 125 -20.48 -4.10 -24.21
N LEU A 126 -21.78 -4.41 -24.30
CA LEU A 126 -22.44 -4.73 -25.58
C LEU A 126 -22.38 -3.56 -26.58
N ILE A 127 -22.74 -2.34 -26.15
CA ILE A 127 -22.67 -1.15 -27.00
C ILE A 127 -21.27 -0.98 -27.56
N ARG A 128 -20.26 -1.16 -26.72
CA ARG A 128 -18.87 -1.05 -27.15
C ARG A 128 -18.47 -2.16 -28.13
N SER A 129 -18.93 -3.39 -27.91
CA SER A 129 -18.63 -4.47 -28.85
C SER A 129 -19.14 -4.18 -30.26
N VAL A 130 -20.28 -3.50 -30.37
CA VAL A 130 -20.82 -3.05 -31.66
C VAL A 130 -19.93 -1.98 -32.30
N TRP A 131 -19.42 -1.03 -31.51
CA TRP A 131 -18.51 0.01 -32.01
C TRP A 131 -17.12 -0.52 -32.40
N ASP A 132 -16.58 -1.45 -31.62
CA ASP A 132 -15.24 -2.02 -31.85
C ASP A 132 -15.26 -3.20 -32.85
N LEU A 133 -16.44 -3.58 -33.38
CA LEU A 133 -16.65 -4.75 -34.25
C LEU A 133 -16.03 -6.06 -33.71
N ASN A 134 -16.09 -6.22 -32.39
CA ASN A 134 -15.46 -7.34 -31.66
C ASN A 134 -16.49 -8.34 -31.13
N ASN A 135 -16.01 -9.36 -30.42
CA ASN A 135 -16.86 -10.41 -29.85
C ASN A 135 -17.78 -9.87 -28.72
N PRO A 136 -19.12 -9.87 -28.92
CA PRO A 136 -20.08 -9.31 -27.97
C PRO A 136 -20.13 -10.03 -26.64
N LEU A 137 -19.89 -11.34 -26.62
CA LEU A 137 -19.94 -12.13 -25.39
C LEU A 137 -18.76 -11.81 -24.46
N SER A 138 -17.57 -11.56 -25.02
CA SER A 138 -16.40 -11.18 -24.23
C SER A 138 -16.60 -9.82 -23.59
N TYR A 139 -17.05 -8.84 -24.36
CA TYR A 139 -17.29 -7.48 -23.87
C TYR A 139 -18.45 -7.40 -22.87
N LEU A 140 -19.51 -8.19 -23.09
CA LEU A 140 -20.61 -8.35 -22.12
C LEU A 140 -20.08 -8.89 -20.79
N LYS A 141 -19.28 -9.98 -20.83
CA LYS A 141 -18.69 -10.59 -19.63
C LYS A 141 -17.78 -9.63 -18.88
N ASP A 142 -16.87 -8.95 -19.60
CA ASP A 142 -15.93 -7.98 -19.02
C ASP A 142 -16.68 -6.81 -18.38
N GLY A 143 -17.70 -6.31 -19.06
CA GLY A 143 -18.59 -5.26 -18.58
C GLY A 143 -19.38 -5.70 -17.34
N ALA A 144 -19.98 -6.88 -17.36
CA ALA A 144 -20.74 -7.45 -16.24
C ALA A 144 -19.87 -7.59 -14.99
N LEU A 145 -18.69 -8.21 -15.12
CA LEU A 145 -17.79 -8.47 -14.01
C LEU A 145 -17.25 -7.17 -13.40
N THR A 146 -16.81 -6.25 -14.26
CA THR A 146 -16.28 -4.95 -13.82
C THR A 146 -17.37 -4.08 -13.21
N GLY A 147 -18.53 -4.02 -13.85
CA GLY A 147 -19.70 -3.29 -13.37
C GLY A 147 -20.19 -3.81 -12.02
N PHE A 148 -20.24 -5.13 -11.85
CA PHE A 148 -20.60 -5.76 -10.58
C PHE A 148 -19.60 -5.42 -9.48
N ALA A 149 -18.30 -5.62 -9.73
CA ALA A 149 -17.26 -5.36 -8.74
C ALA A 149 -17.24 -3.88 -8.32
N PHE A 150 -17.35 -2.97 -9.28
CA PHE A 150 -17.35 -1.54 -9.03
C PHE A 150 -18.63 -1.06 -8.33
N GLY A 151 -19.80 -1.52 -8.78
CA GLY A 151 -21.08 -1.24 -8.14
C GLY A 151 -21.13 -1.74 -6.70
N ALA A 152 -20.66 -2.97 -6.45
CA ALA A 152 -20.54 -3.53 -5.12
C ALA A 152 -19.60 -2.70 -4.23
N ALA A 153 -18.43 -2.33 -4.75
CA ALA A 153 -17.47 -1.49 -4.03
C ALA A 153 -18.08 -0.13 -3.63
N ILE A 154 -18.87 0.50 -4.51
CA ILE A 154 -19.59 1.75 -4.19
C ILE A 154 -20.61 1.50 -3.07
N GLY A 155 -21.51 0.53 -3.22
CA GLY A 155 -22.56 0.25 -2.24
C GLY A 155 -22.00 -0.11 -0.86
N PHE A 156 -20.87 -0.80 -0.81
CA PHE A 156 -20.21 -1.13 0.45
C PHE A 156 -19.54 0.07 1.13
N ARG A 157 -19.06 1.05 0.35
CA ARG A 157 -18.24 2.15 0.87
C ARG A 157 -19.02 3.43 1.08
N ALA A 158 -20.02 3.74 0.25
CA ALA A 158 -20.77 4.98 0.33
C ALA A 158 -21.42 5.18 1.71
N PRO A 159 -22.13 4.20 2.31
CA PRO A 159 -22.67 4.37 3.65
C PRO A 159 -21.58 4.58 4.71
N LYS A 160 -20.44 3.90 4.57
CA LYS A 160 -19.30 4.07 5.49
C LYS A 160 -18.66 5.46 5.37
N LYS A 161 -18.65 6.05 4.18
CA LYS A 161 -18.14 7.41 3.98
C LYS A 161 -19.11 8.46 4.54
N LEU A 162 -20.42 8.25 4.37
CA LEU A 162 -21.48 9.17 4.81
C LEU A 162 -21.71 9.14 6.32
N PHE A 163 -21.76 7.96 6.93
CA PHE A 163 -22.21 7.80 8.32
C PHE A 163 -21.08 7.61 9.33
N LYS A 164 -19.83 7.34 8.90
CA LYS A 164 -18.69 7.17 9.82
C LYS A 164 -17.79 8.39 9.79
N ASN A 165 -17.42 8.87 11.00
CA ASN A 165 -16.41 9.91 11.17
C ASN A 165 -15.11 9.52 10.44
N GLU A 166 -14.56 10.47 9.66
CA GLU A 166 -13.37 10.23 8.83
C GLU A 166 -12.14 9.84 9.63
N LEU A 167 -11.83 10.58 10.70
CA LEU A 167 -10.69 10.31 11.56
C LEU A 167 -10.82 8.94 12.24
N THR A 168 -11.99 8.62 12.79
CA THR A 168 -12.24 7.30 13.39
C THR A 168 -12.08 6.17 12.38
N ARG A 169 -12.55 6.35 11.13
CA ARG A 169 -12.40 5.36 10.06
C ARG A 169 -10.93 5.17 9.68
N GLN A 170 -10.17 6.25 9.55
CA GLN A 170 -8.74 6.20 9.23
C GLN A 170 -7.94 5.52 10.35
N LEU A 171 -8.17 5.91 11.61
CA LEU A 171 -7.54 5.29 12.76
C LEU A 171 -7.89 3.81 12.87
N LYS A 172 -9.16 3.44 12.70
CA LYS A 172 -9.58 2.04 12.70
C LYS A 172 -8.86 1.25 11.62
N PHE A 173 -8.77 1.77 10.40
CA PHE A 173 -8.02 1.12 9.33
C PHE A 173 -6.56 0.88 9.72
N CYS A 174 -5.85 1.89 10.25
CA CYS A 174 -4.45 1.76 10.63
C CYS A 174 -4.25 0.74 11.77
N ILE A 175 -5.13 0.77 12.78
CA ILE A 175 -5.08 -0.11 13.96
C ILE A 175 -5.37 -1.56 13.55
N ASP A 176 -6.44 -1.80 12.78
CA ASP A 176 -6.80 -3.14 12.29
C ASP A 176 -5.66 -3.73 11.43
N ARG A 177 -5.02 -2.91 10.56
CA ARG A 177 -3.88 -3.36 9.75
C ARG A 177 -2.61 -3.60 10.54
N PHE A 178 -2.40 -2.81 11.59
CA PHE A 178 -1.28 -3.05 12.50
C PHE A 178 -1.45 -4.38 13.24
N GLU A 179 -2.66 -4.71 13.70
CA GLU A 179 -2.97 -6.01 14.31
C GLU A 179 -2.72 -7.17 13.34
N GLU A 180 -3.20 -7.06 12.09
CA GLU A 180 -2.92 -8.07 11.06
C GLU A 180 -1.41 -8.29 10.87
N CYS A 181 -0.61 -7.22 10.79
CA CYS A 181 0.85 -7.34 10.70
C CYS A 181 1.47 -8.03 11.92
N LEU A 182 1.00 -7.72 13.13
CA LEU A 182 1.49 -8.37 14.36
C LEU A 182 1.14 -9.87 14.37
N LEU A 183 -0.08 -10.21 13.96
CA LEU A 183 -0.54 -11.60 13.85
C LEU A 183 0.28 -12.38 12.82
N ASP A 184 0.52 -11.81 11.64
CA ASP A 184 1.30 -12.46 10.59
C ASP A 184 2.77 -12.69 11.02
N MET A 185 3.33 -11.79 11.83
CA MET A 185 4.65 -12.01 12.45
C MET A 185 4.60 -13.08 13.56
N HIS A 186 3.57 -13.08 14.40
CA HIS A 186 3.41 -14.05 15.49
C HIS A 186 3.20 -15.48 14.97
N GLU A 187 2.39 -15.63 13.92
CA GLU A 187 2.11 -16.90 13.25
C GLU A 187 3.25 -17.35 12.32
N HIS A 188 4.36 -16.62 12.28
CA HIS A 188 5.54 -16.91 11.45
C HIS A 188 5.24 -17.03 9.94
N LYS A 189 4.12 -16.45 9.48
CA LYS A 189 3.79 -16.34 8.05
C LYS A 189 4.84 -15.49 7.33
N VAL A 190 5.31 -14.44 7.99
CA VAL A 190 6.34 -13.54 7.48
C VAL A 190 7.66 -13.80 8.19
N LYS A 191 8.71 -14.09 7.41
CA LYS A 191 10.07 -14.26 7.96
C LYS A 191 10.72 -12.90 8.27
N PRO A 192 11.79 -12.86 9.09
CA PRO A 192 12.54 -11.63 9.32
C PRO A 192 13.06 -11.03 8.01
N PHE A 193 13.09 -9.69 7.90
CA PHE A 193 13.53 -8.99 6.68
C PHE A 193 14.94 -9.42 6.20
N SER A 194 15.83 -9.75 7.13
CA SER A 194 17.18 -10.27 6.84
C SER A 194 17.17 -11.55 6.00
N TYR A 195 16.15 -12.40 6.14
CA TYR A 195 15.97 -13.61 5.34
C TYR A 195 15.75 -13.26 3.86
N TYR A 196 14.76 -12.43 3.55
CA TYR A 196 14.45 -11.99 2.19
C TYR A 196 15.62 -11.22 1.59
N LYS A 197 16.27 -10.37 2.37
CA LYS A 197 17.48 -9.65 1.95
C LYS A 197 18.60 -10.61 1.53
N LYS A 198 18.85 -11.68 2.30
CA LYS A 198 19.84 -12.71 1.95
C LYS A 198 19.46 -13.44 0.66
N GLN A 199 18.18 -13.77 0.47
CA GLN A 199 17.70 -14.42 -0.75
C GLN A 199 17.93 -13.55 -1.98
N VAL A 200 17.50 -12.29 -1.95
CA VAL A 200 17.73 -11.33 -3.05
C VAL A 200 19.21 -11.16 -3.33
N LYS A 201 20.06 -10.98 -2.30
CA LYS A 201 21.51 -10.83 -2.52
C LYS A 201 22.13 -12.06 -3.19
N THR A 202 21.72 -13.25 -2.77
CA THR A 202 22.21 -14.51 -3.34
C THR A 202 21.76 -14.66 -4.79
N ARG A 203 20.48 -14.36 -5.07
CA ARG A 203 19.90 -14.41 -6.40
C ARG A 203 20.59 -13.44 -7.36
N LEU A 204 20.71 -12.17 -6.98
CA LEU A 204 21.36 -11.15 -7.81
C LEU A 204 22.81 -11.51 -8.12
N LEU A 205 23.59 -11.92 -7.11
CA LEU A 205 24.98 -12.32 -7.30
C LEU A 205 25.09 -13.44 -8.35
N LYS A 206 24.18 -14.42 -8.30
CA LYS A 206 24.17 -15.55 -9.23
C LYS A 206 23.66 -15.18 -10.62
N GLU A 207 22.50 -14.53 -10.70
CA GLU A 207 21.73 -14.34 -11.94
C GLU A 207 22.04 -13.04 -12.69
N CYS A 208 22.54 -12.01 -12.00
CA CYS A 208 22.81 -10.70 -12.60
C CYS A 208 24.31 -10.37 -12.66
N PHE A 209 25.15 -11.12 -11.93
CA PHE A 209 26.57 -10.84 -11.82
C PHE A 209 27.45 -12.09 -12.01
N ASP A 210 26.90 -13.23 -12.41
CA ASP A 210 27.63 -14.48 -12.71
C ASP A 210 28.59 -14.92 -11.57
N ASN A 211 28.15 -14.75 -10.33
CA ASN A 211 28.94 -14.96 -9.10
C ASN A 211 30.19 -14.06 -8.94
N ASN A 212 30.33 -13.01 -9.75
CA ASN A 212 31.39 -12.02 -9.63
C ASN A 212 31.15 -11.10 -8.43
N LYS A 213 31.75 -11.45 -7.30
CA LYS A 213 31.63 -10.72 -6.03
C LYS A 213 32.12 -9.27 -6.11
N GLU A 214 33.13 -8.98 -6.92
CA GLU A 214 33.69 -7.62 -7.02
C GLU A 214 32.77 -6.69 -7.82
N SER A 215 32.26 -7.14 -8.97
CA SER A 215 31.24 -6.41 -9.74
C SER A 215 29.98 -6.19 -8.92
N TYR A 216 29.54 -7.21 -8.17
CA TYR A 216 28.39 -7.09 -7.28
C TYR A 216 28.62 -6.08 -6.15
N LYS A 217 29.80 -6.09 -5.49
CA LYS A 217 30.15 -5.08 -4.47
C LYS A 217 30.17 -3.66 -5.05
N LYS A 218 30.66 -3.48 -6.28
CA LYS A 218 30.62 -2.19 -6.99
C LYS A 218 29.18 -1.75 -7.22
N PHE A 219 28.32 -2.63 -7.71
CA PHE A 219 26.88 -2.36 -7.88
C PHE A 219 26.22 -1.91 -6.58
N LEU A 220 26.44 -2.61 -5.46
CA LEU A 220 25.82 -2.28 -4.17
C LEU A 220 26.16 -0.87 -3.68
N ARG A 221 27.37 -0.39 -3.99
CA ARG A 221 27.87 0.95 -3.59
C ARG A 221 27.50 2.04 -4.61
N ALA A 222 27.38 1.68 -5.88
CA ALA A 222 27.09 2.62 -6.95
C ALA A 222 25.63 3.09 -6.91
N MET A 223 25.42 4.33 -7.35
CA MET A 223 24.08 4.88 -7.56
C MET A 223 23.47 4.25 -8.81
N GLN A 224 22.31 3.63 -8.64
CA GLN A 224 21.49 2.99 -9.65
C GLN A 224 20.28 3.86 -9.94
N THR A 225 19.95 4.02 -11.22
CA THR A 225 18.69 4.64 -11.63
C THR A 225 17.57 3.60 -11.62
N PHE A 226 16.40 3.95 -11.11
CA PHE A 226 15.18 3.19 -11.27
C PHE A 226 14.02 4.11 -11.66
N GLN A 227 12.98 3.53 -12.25
CA GLN A 227 11.79 4.26 -12.69
C GLN A 227 10.58 3.80 -11.87
N ILE A 228 9.76 4.75 -11.43
CA ILE A 228 8.39 4.46 -10.97
C ILE A 228 7.49 4.84 -12.13
N ALA A 229 6.72 3.89 -12.63
CA ALA A 229 5.93 4.06 -13.83
C ALA A 229 4.48 3.66 -13.60
N ALA A 230 3.60 4.21 -14.43
CA ALA A 230 2.22 3.75 -14.53
C ALA A 230 1.81 3.50 -15.98
N LEU A 231 0.92 2.53 -16.13
CA LEU A 231 0.27 2.15 -17.38
C LEU A 231 -1.24 2.19 -17.15
N ASN A 232 -2.02 2.33 -18.22
CA ASN A 232 -3.47 2.18 -18.12
C ASN A 232 -3.81 0.79 -17.56
N ALA A 233 -4.70 0.74 -16.57
CA ALA A 233 -5.08 -0.52 -15.93
C ALA A 233 -5.95 -1.36 -16.88
N GLN A 234 -5.59 -2.63 -17.06
CA GLN A 234 -6.41 -3.63 -17.77
C GLN A 234 -7.24 -4.48 -16.80
N PHE A 235 -6.86 -4.54 -15.53
CA PHE A 235 -7.55 -5.34 -14.50
C PHE A 235 -7.70 -6.82 -14.90
N VAL A 236 -8.90 -7.25 -15.31
CA VAL A 236 -9.20 -8.62 -15.75
C VAL A 236 -9.18 -8.82 -17.27
N SER A 237 -9.13 -7.75 -18.06
CA SER A 237 -9.20 -7.82 -19.53
C SER A 237 -8.56 -6.61 -20.22
N LYS A 238 -7.85 -6.85 -21.32
CA LYS A 238 -7.27 -5.78 -22.16
C LYS A 238 -8.32 -4.77 -22.65
N ASN A 239 -9.58 -5.19 -22.77
CA ASN A 239 -10.68 -4.32 -23.20
C ASN A 239 -10.99 -3.19 -22.20
N LEU A 240 -10.58 -3.33 -20.94
CA LEU A 240 -10.84 -2.35 -19.87
C LEU A 240 -9.77 -1.25 -19.80
N GLU A 241 -8.77 -1.30 -20.68
CA GLU A 241 -7.71 -0.31 -20.72
C GLU A 241 -8.25 1.11 -20.91
N GLY A 242 -7.85 2.02 -20.02
CA GLY A 242 -8.28 3.42 -20.03
C GLY A 242 -9.60 3.71 -19.29
N TYR A 243 -10.21 2.71 -18.63
CA TYR A 243 -11.42 2.89 -17.82
C TYR A 243 -11.13 2.87 -16.31
N LEU A 244 -10.26 1.97 -15.86
CA LEU A 244 -10.09 1.66 -14.44
C LEU A 244 -8.94 2.45 -13.78
N GLY A 245 -8.51 3.53 -14.42
CA GLY A 245 -7.36 4.32 -14.00
C GLY A 245 -6.04 3.64 -14.39
N HIS A 246 -5.08 3.68 -13.47
CA HIS A 246 -3.71 3.29 -13.72
C HIS A 246 -3.23 2.15 -12.82
N HIS A 247 -2.34 1.31 -13.37
CA HIS A 247 -1.52 0.38 -12.61
C HIS A 247 -0.12 0.96 -12.42
N ALA A 248 0.43 0.88 -11.22
CA ALA A 248 1.76 1.41 -10.89
C ALA A 248 2.75 0.29 -10.58
N CYS A 249 3.97 0.44 -11.06
CA CYS A 249 5.10 -0.46 -10.85
C CYS A 249 6.42 0.31 -10.68
N ILE A 250 7.40 -0.32 -10.04
CA ILE A 250 8.79 0.12 -10.08
C ILE A 250 9.53 -0.77 -11.08
N ILE A 251 10.23 -0.15 -12.03
CA ILE A 251 11.01 -0.80 -13.09
C ILE A 251 12.49 -0.72 -12.73
N LEU A 252 13.14 -1.88 -12.64
CA LEU A 252 14.55 -2.02 -12.32
C LEU A 252 15.32 -2.55 -13.53
N SER A 253 16.33 -1.79 -13.97
CA SER A 253 17.29 -2.27 -14.97
C SER A 253 18.47 -2.90 -14.24
N LEU A 254 18.58 -4.23 -14.31
CA LEU A 254 19.65 -5.00 -13.68
C LEU A 254 20.63 -5.53 -14.72
N PRO A 255 21.92 -5.69 -14.39
CA PRO A 255 22.90 -6.25 -15.33
C PRO A 255 22.55 -7.68 -15.74
N ASN A 256 22.97 -8.07 -16.95
CA ASN A 256 22.78 -9.40 -17.52
C ASN A 256 21.30 -9.86 -17.59
N GLN A 257 20.35 -8.94 -17.65
CA GLN A 257 18.92 -9.22 -17.79
C GLN A 257 18.39 -8.66 -19.12
N ASN A 258 17.64 -9.49 -19.86
CA ASN A 258 17.03 -9.09 -21.13
C ASN A 258 15.68 -8.36 -20.94
N LYS A 259 15.07 -8.52 -19.77
CA LYS A 259 13.83 -7.85 -19.36
C LYS A 259 14.08 -7.11 -18.06
N PRO A 260 13.48 -5.92 -17.87
CA PRO A 260 13.57 -5.23 -16.59
C PRO A 260 12.87 -6.06 -15.51
N GLU A 261 13.38 -5.99 -14.28
CA GLU A 261 12.71 -6.61 -13.14
C GLU A 261 11.68 -5.64 -12.56
N LEU A 262 10.47 -6.14 -12.28
CA LEU A 262 9.36 -5.33 -11.79
C LEU A 262 9.08 -5.58 -10.32
N ILE A 263 8.93 -4.50 -9.55
CA ILE A 263 8.26 -4.53 -8.25
C ILE A 263 6.85 -4.00 -8.47
N GLU A 264 5.86 -4.87 -8.35
CA GLU A 264 4.47 -4.53 -8.60
C GLU A 264 3.47 -5.42 -7.85
N PHE A 265 2.21 -4.98 -7.85
CA PHE A 265 1.08 -5.74 -7.32
C PHE A 265 0.09 -6.03 -8.45
N SER A 266 0.25 -7.17 -9.11
CA SER A 266 -0.49 -7.56 -10.31
C SER A 266 -0.70 -9.08 -10.37
N LEU A 267 -1.73 -9.53 -11.11
CA LEU A 267 -2.01 -10.96 -11.35
C LEU A 267 -0.95 -11.64 -12.24
N GLY A 268 -0.14 -10.84 -12.92
CA GLY A 268 0.92 -11.26 -13.82
C GLY A 268 1.82 -10.07 -14.14
N GLU A 269 2.99 -10.34 -14.69
CA GLU A 269 3.99 -9.31 -14.98
C GLU A 269 3.46 -8.30 -16.01
N SER A 270 3.56 -7.02 -15.70
CA SER A 270 3.16 -5.94 -16.61
C SER A 270 4.10 -5.88 -17.81
N ASP A 271 3.53 -5.79 -19.02
CA ASP A 271 4.33 -5.58 -20.23
C ASP A 271 4.76 -4.11 -20.35
N VAL A 272 5.83 -3.75 -19.66
CA VAL A 272 6.41 -2.40 -19.67
C VAL A 272 7.29 -2.12 -20.90
N ILE A 273 7.58 -3.15 -21.72
CA ILE A 273 8.44 -3.03 -22.90
C ILE A 273 7.60 -2.58 -24.10
N THR A 274 6.45 -3.22 -24.32
CA THR A 274 5.62 -2.95 -25.50
C THR A 274 4.50 -1.96 -25.22
N ARG A 275 3.99 -1.91 -23.99
CA ARG A 275 2.88 -0.99 -23.65
C ARG A 275 3.42 0.38 -23.30
N ARG A 276 2.68 1.40 -23.73
CA ARG A 276 3.00 2.80 -23.44
C ARG A 276 2.87 3.09 -21.95
N LEU A 277 3.95 3.58 -21.36
CA LEU A 277 3.92 4.22 -20.04
C LEU A 277 3.17 5.55 -20.15
N THR A 278 2.15 5.76 -19.32
CA THR A 278 1.33 6.97 -19.33
C THR A 278 1.83 8.01 -18.32
N GLN A 279 2.54 7.57 -17.27
CA GLN A 279 3.19 8.42 -16.29
C GLN A 279 4.49 7.76 -15.84
N HIS A 280 5.52 8.54 -15.56
CA HIS A 280 6.75 8.02 -14.98
C HIS A 280 7.55 9.10 -14.24
N GLU A 281 8.36 8.65 -13.28
CA GLU A 281 9.40 9.43 -12.64
C GLU A 281 10.66 8.58 -12.45
N GLU A 282 11.82 9.20 -12.60
CA GLU A 282 13.12 8.54 -12.41
C GLU A 282 13.78 8.98 -11.12
N ARG A 283 14.45 8.05 -10.45
CA ARG A 283 15.15 8.28 -9.18
C ARG A 283 16.47 7.53 -9.14
N LYS A 284 17.39 7.98 -8.28
CA LYS A 284 18.67 7.34 -8.04
C LYS A 284 18.84 6.93 -6.59
N VAL A 285 19.23 5.68 -6.36
CA VAL A 285 19.54 5.12 -5.02
C VAL A 285 20.74 4.18 -5.12
N THR A 286 21.37 3.81 -4.00
CA THR A 286 22.45 2.82 -4.04
C THR A 286 21.94 1.44 -4.44
N GLY A 287 22.79 0.57 -5.00
CA GLY A 287 22.40 -0.82 -5.28
C GLY A 287 21.95 -1.58 -4.03
N GLU A 288 22.49 -1.26 -2.84
CA GLU A 288 22.00 -1.80 -1.57
C GLU A 288 20.53 -1.40 -1.28
N LYS A 289 20.09 -0.22 -1.73
CA LYS A 289 18.69 0.19 -1.62
C LYS A 289 17.78 -0.50 -2.62
N ILE A 290 18.27 -0.81 -3.82
CA ILE A 290 17.56 -1.68 -4.76
C ILE A 290 17.31 -3.06 -4.13
N VAL A 291 18.34 -3.64 -3.50
CA VAL A 291 18.19 -4.89 -2.73
C VAL A 291 17.16 -4.75 -1.61
N ASP A 292 17.18 -3.67 -0.84
CA ASP A 292 16.18 -3.42 0.22
C ASP A 292 14.74 -3.39 -0.35
N MET A 293 14.53 -2.71 -1.48
CA MET A 293 13.22 -2.62 -2.14
C MET A 293 12.73 -3.97 -2.66
N MET A 294 13.60 -4.74 -3.31
CA MET A 294 13.27 -6.07 -3.82
C MET A 294 13.00 -7.07 -2.69
N ALA A 295 13.78 -7.01 -1.61
CA ALA A 295 13.57 -7.87 -0.45
C ALA A 295 12.25 -7.56 0.24
N PHE A 296 11.88 -6.28 0.32
CA PHE A 296 10.60 -5.88 0.92
C PHE A 296 9.42 -6.24 0.01
N HIS A 297 9.60 -6.18 -1.31
CA HIS A 297 8.63 -6.70 -2.28
C HIS A 297 8.35 -8.19 -2.06
N GLN A 298 9.40 -9.02 -1.97
CA GLN A 298 9.26 -10.45 -1.68
C GLN A 298 8.54 -10.70 -0.34
N GLN A 299 8.89 -9.93 0.70
CA GLN A 299 8.22 -10.04 2.00
C GLN A 299 6.73 -9.68 1.92
N LEU A 300 6.37 -8.59 1.22
CA LEU A 300 4.98 -8.18 1.06
C LEU A 300 4.17 -9.19 0.25
N GLN A 301 4.76 -9.90 -0.71
CA GLN A 301 4.06 -10.91 -1.51
C GLN A 301 3.55 -12.11 -0.68
N GLU A 302 4.14 -12.39 0.48
CA GLU A 302 3.69 -13.46 1.38
C GLU A 302 2.31 -13.18 1.97
N THR A 303 1.99 -11.91 2.24
CA THR A 303 0.70 -11.48 2.82
C THR A 303 -0.21 -10.77 1.82
N GLN A 304 0.37 -10.29 0.71
CA GLN A 304 -0.28 -9.48 -0.33
C GLN A 304 0.07 -10.01 -1.71
N SER A 305 0.00 -11.33 -1.90
CA SER A 305 -0.01 -11.91 -3.24
C SER A 305 -1.26 -11.44 -3.97
N CYS A 306 -1.05 -10.82 -5.14
CA CYS A 306 -2.14 -10.38 -6.00
C CYS A 306 -2.75 -11.60 -6.69
N THR A 307 -3.73 -12.21 -6.04
CA THR A 307 -4.54 -13.32 -6.57
C THR A 307 -5.95 -12.82 -6.87
N TYR A 308 -6.72 -13.53 -7.70
CA TYR A 308 -8.13 -13.21 -7.91
C TYR A 308 -8.90 -13.16 -6.58
N ASN A 309 -8.64 -14.12 -5.68
CA ASN A 309 -9.25 -14.12 -4.35
C ASN A 309 -8.89 -12.83 -3.58
N TYR A 310 -7.61 -12.42 -3.59
CA TYR A 310 -7.21 -11.16 -2.96
C TYR A 310 -7.92 -9.96 -3.61
N ILE A 311 -7.99 -9.90 -4.93
CA ILE A 311 -8.65 -8.83 -5.67
C ILE A 311 -10.12 -8.69 -5.27
N PHE A 312 -10.86 -9.80 -5.20
CA PHE A 312 -12.28 -9.76 -4.90
C PHE A 312 -12.60 -9.57 -3.40
N THR A 313 -11.70 -9.97 -2.49
CA THR A 313 -11.97 -9.96 -1.04
C THR A 313 -11.25 -8.85 -0.27
N LYS A 314 -10.05 -8.45 -0.71
CA LYS A 314 -9.15 -7.54 0.02
C LYS A 314 -8.78 -6.29 -0.75
N MET A 315 -8.67 -6.35 -2.08
CA MET A 315 -8.23 -5.19 -2.87
C MET A 315 -9.25 -4.08 -2.79
N LYS A 316 -8.76 -2.91 -2.38
CA LYS A 316 -9.58 -1.75 -2.11
C LYS A 316 -8.81 -0.52 -2.56
N ALA A 317 -9.33 0.15 -3.58
CA ALA A 317 -8.76 1.41 -4.06
C ALA A 317 -8.58 2.40 -2.91
N GLY A 318 -7.38 2.98 -2.80
CA GLY A 318 -6.97 3.90 -1.73
C GLY A 318 -6.53 3.25 -0.42
N GLU A 319 -6.75 1.95 -0.23
CA GLU A 319 -6.38 1.17 0.97
C GLU A 319 -5.23 0.19 0.66
N ASN A 320 -5.52 -0.82 -0.17
CA ASN A 320 -4.63 -1.91 -0.55
C ASN A 320 -4.76 -2.14 -2.06
N ASP A 321 -4.28 -1.17 -2.84
CA ASP A 321 -4.18 -1.23 -4.30
C ASP A 321 -2.72 -1.13 -4.74
N CYS A 322 -2.44 -1.25 -6.04
CA CYS A 322 -1.08 -1.19 -6.58
C CYS A 322 -0.35 0.12 -6.22
N PHE A 323 -1.05 1.26 -6.21
CA PHE A 323 -0.44 2.52 -5.77
C PHE A 323 -0.03 2.50 -4.29
N ARG A 324 -0.89 1.98 -3.40
CA ARG A 324 -0.54 1.82 -1.97
C ARG A 324 0.58 0.81 -1.78
N TYR A 325 0.63 -0.22 -2.62
CA TYR A 325 1.72 -1.19 -2.61
C TYR A 325 3.07 -0.53 -2.94
N ILE A 326 3.13 0.26 -4.01
CA ILE A 326 4.34 1.02 -4.37
C ILE A 326 4.70 2.02 -3.26
N GLU A 327 3.73 2.71 -2.68
CA GLU A 327 3.95 3.60 -1.52
C GLU A 327 4.56 2.88 -0.32
N LYS A 328 4.11 1.67 0.01
CA LYS A 328 4.71 0.85 1.07
C LYS A 328 6.19 0.61 0.76
N ILE A 329 6.51 0.18 -0.46
CA ILE A 329 7.91 -0.05 -0.88
C ILE A 329 8.75 1.21 -0.71
N LEU A 330 8.29 2.35 -1.24
CA LEU A 330 9.02 3.60 -1.20
C LEU A 330 9.24 4.09 0.24
N LEU A 331 8.16 4.28 1.01
CA LEU A 331 8.22 4.88 2.34
C LEU A 331 9.00 4.01 3.33
N CYS A 332 8.79 2.68 3.30
CA CYS A 332 9.45 1.79 4.25
C CYS A 332 10.95 1.65 3.97
N THR A 333 11.38 1.77 2.71
CA THR A 333 12.80 1.72 2.31
C THR A 333 13.50 3.08 2.37
N GLY A 334 12.79 4.15 2.78
CA GLY A 334 13.33 5.49 3.00
C GLY A 334 13.27 6.42 1.79
N GLN A 335 12.46 6.09 0.78
CA GLN A 335 12.18 6.93 -0.38
C GLN A 335 10.93 7.77 -0.18
N LYS A 336 10.86 8.93 -0.86
CA LYS A 336 9.67 9.79 -0.87
C LYS A 336 8.48 9.11 -1.55
N THR A 337 7.26 9.54 -1.24
CA THR A 337 6.04 9.17 -1.99
C THR A 337 6.16 9.51 -3.48
N THR A 338 5.44 8.78 -4.35
CA THR A 338 5.40 9.04 -5.79
C THR A 338 4.46 10.18 -6.15
N LYS A 339 4.76 10.91 -7.23
CA LYS A 339 3.88 11.95 -7.78
C LYS A 339 2.86 11.41 -8.79
N LEU A 340 2.98 10.13 -9.17
CA LEU A 340 2.06 9.49 -10.10
C LEU A 340 0.65 9.45 -9.52
N GLN A 341 -0.36 9.52 -10.39
CA GLN A 341 -1.77 9.61 -10.04
C GLN A 341 -2.53 8.34 -10.46
N ARG A 342 -3.46 7.85 -9.62
CA ARG A 342 -4.37 6.73 -9.98
C ARG A 342 -5.21 7.07 -11.20
N PHE A 343 -5.66 8.32 -11.26
CA PHE A 343 -6.38 8.90 -12.37
C PHE A 343 -5.69 10.21 -12.75
N ASN A 344 -5.08 10.26 -13.93
CA ASN A 344 -4.37 11.46 -14.42
C ASN A 344 -5.20 12.27 -15.43
N GLY A 345 -6.41 11.80 -15.76
CA GLY A 345 -7.32 12.44 -16.69
C GLY A 345 -7.17 11.98 -18.14
N SER A 346 -6.26 11.04 -18.44
CA SER A 346 -6.17 10.39 -19.75
C SER A 346 -7.14 9.22 -19.91
N GLU A 347 -7.86 8.84 -18.85
CA GLU A 347 -8.98 7.91 -18.93
C GLU A 347 -10.11 8.47 -19.79
N ASN A 348 -10.95 7.59 -20.33
CA ASN A 348 -12.16 8.05 -21.00
C ASN A 348 -13.14 8.72 -20.02
N TRP A 349 -14.23 9.27 -20.55
CA TRP A 349 -15.23 10.00 -19.76
C TRP A 349 -15.79 9.20 -18.57
N ILE A 350 -16.08 7.91 -18.76
CA ILE A 350 -16.59 7.03 -17.69
C ILE A 350 -15.50 6.81 -16.63
N GLY A 351 -14.29 6.47 -17.08
CA GLY A 351 -13.15 6.23 -16.21
C GLY A 351 -12.79 7.46 -15.37
N LYS A 352 -12.80 8.64 -15.98
CA LYS A 352 -12.49 9.91 -15.32
C LYS A 352 -13.61 10.37 -14.38
N ASN A 353 -14.84 10.46 -14.87
CA ASN A 353 -15.91 11.18 -14.16
C ASN A 353 -16.77 10.28 -13.27
N ILE A 354 -16.83 8.97 -13.52
CA ILE A 354 -17.58 8.04 -12.70
C ILE A 354 -16.62 7.24 -11.83
N ILE A 355 -15.71 6.49 -12.46
CA ILE A 355 -14.84 5.56 -11.74
C ILE A 355 -13.87 6.32 -10.84
N GLY A 356 -13.13 7.27 -11.41
CA GLY A 356 -12.19 8.12 -10.70
C GLY A 356 -12.85 8.91 -9.56
N PHE A 357 -14.03 9.49 -9.81
CA PHE A 357 -14.79 10.22 -8.80
C PHE A 357 -15.10 9.35 -7.57
N PHE A 358 -15.69 8.18 -7.75
CA PHE A 358 -16.03 7.33 -6.61
C PHE A 358 -14.78 6.74 -5.94
N VAL A 359 -13.75 6.38 -6.70
CA VAL A 359 -12.48 5.92 -6.11
C VAL A 359 -11.88 7.01 -5.21
N GLU A 360 -11.80 8.25 -5.68
CA GLU A 360 -11.24 9.35 -4.91
C GLU A 360 -12.09 9.70 -3.69
N LYS A 361 -13.42 9.82 -3.86
CA LYS A 361 -14.33 10.25 -2.79
C LYS A 361 -14.56 9.18 -1.73
N LEU A 362 -14.59 7.90 -2.11
CA LEU A 362 -14.85 6.79 -1.19
C LEU A 362 -13.58 6.20 -0.59
N SER A 363 -12.39 6.63 -1.02
CA SER A 363 -11.14 6.24 -0.38
C SER A 363 -11.04 6.80 1.06
N PRO A 364 -10.51 6.02 2.02
CA PRO A 364 -10.29 6.51 3.37
C PRO A 364 -9.13 7.50 3.44
N PHE A 365 -8.14 7.37 2.55
CA PHE A 365 -6.98 8.25 2.45
C PHE A 365 -6.88 8.83 1.04
N LYS A 366 -6.65 10.15 0.96
CA LYS A 366 -6.24 10.80 -0.29
C LYS A 366 -4.93 10.20 -0.79
N GLN A 367 -4.74 10.16 -2.11
CA GLN A 367 -3.53 9.61 -2.72
C GLN A 367 -2.27 10.22 -2.12
N ASN A 368 -2.24 11.56 -2.06
CA ASN A 368 -1.13 12.39 -1.63
C ASN A 368 -1.04 12.60 -0.11
N VAL A 369 -1.50 11.63 0.70
CA VAL A 369 -1.51 11.73 2.17
C VAL A 369 -0.14 12.09 2.77
N PHE A 370 0.96 11.71 2.10
CA PHE A 370 2.35 11.91 2.56
C PHE A 370 3.12 13.06 1.88
N GLU A 371 2.48 13.85 1.01
CA GLU A 371 3.18 14.84 0.17
C GLU A 371 3.93 15.93 0.96
N ASN A 372 3.52 16.19 2.21
CA ASN A 372 4.09 17.23 3.08
C ASN A 372 4.91 16.69 4.26
N GLU A 373 5.27 15.41 4.29
CA GLU A 373 6.03 14.86 5.42
C GLU A 373 7.55 15.12 5.25
N PRO A 374 8.23 15.66 6.27
CA PRO A 374 9.68 15.86 6.22
C PRO A 374 10.36 14.49 6.23
N PHE A 375 10.95 14.12 5.08
CA PHE A 375 11.82 12.96 5.00
C PHE A 375 13.14 13.27 5.71
N SER A 376 13.43 12.51 6.77
CA SER A 376 14.80 12.44 7.31
C SER A 376 15.69 11.91 6.19
N LYS A 377 16.58 12.77 5.68
CA LYS A 377 17.75 12.32 4.91
C LYS A 377 18.53 11.41 5.86
N GLN A 378 18.43 10.09 5.69
CA GLN A 378 19.40 9.21 6.31
C GLN A 378 20.73 9.52 5.64
N ASP A 379 21.58 10.25 6.36
CA ASP A 379 22.96 10.47 5.96
C ASP A 379 23.61 9.12 5.68
N ILE A 380 24.21 9.05 4.49
CA ILE A 380 24.92 7.90 3.96
C ILE A 380 26.22 7.78 4.76
N SER A 381 26.13 7.29 6.00
CA SER A 381 27.33 6.94 6.77
C SER A 381 27.72 5.50 6.46
N GLN A 382 28.95 5.37 5.98
CA GLN A 382 29.61 4.12 5.63
C GLN A 382 29.62 3.17 6.85
N ARG A 383 28.61 2.29 6.97
CA ARG A 383 28.75 1.14 7.85
C ARG A 383 29.71 0.15 7.19
N LYS A 384 30.88 -0.02 7.82
CA LYS A 384 31.80 -1.14 7.58
C LYS A 384 30.99 -2.43 7.57
N LEU A 385 30.97 -3.10 6.43
CA LEU A 385 30.41 -4.44 6.26
C LEU A 385 31.42 -5.43 6.86
N SER A 386 31.12 -6.01 8.01
CA SER A 386 31.66 -7.32 8.40
C SER A 386 30.73 -8.38 7.82
N PHE A 387 31.31 -9.32 7.06
CA PHE A 387 30.62 -10.49 6.50
C PHE A 387 30.28 -11.49 7.59
#